data_AF-A0A0G4LPE0-F1
#
_entry.id   AF-A0A0G4LPE0-F1
#
_cell.length_a   1.000
_cell.length_b   1.000
_cell.length_c   1.000
_cell.angle_alpha   90.00
_cell.angle_beta   90.00
_cell.angle_gamma   90.00
#
_symmetry.space_group_name_H-M   'P 1'
#
loop_
_entity.id
_entity.type
_entity.pdbx_description
1 polymer ?
#
loop_
_entity_poly.entity_id
_entity_poly.type
_entity_poly.pdbx_seq_one_letter_code
_entity_poly.pdbx_strand_id
1 'polypeptide(L)'
;SWKKATHPKLDYAQVDERIKQELKHMGFLPHEGPIDAEYDGAFDDEVAARLRLLQDRLRSQMLINGARKARLTELVKERMAHQEYQTILEDLDSQVQAAYLKRTRTMGKSKKAKRPAGNSAAAAAAAAGMARPGIGDVTKMLMERRARWIGTIGSVFEDENLGKVPRVEKPGSSIFKPAEMAQLLKREKE
;
A
#
# COMPACT_ATOMS: atom_id res chain seq x y z
N SER A 1 1.36 -102.85 0.14
CA SER A 1 0.57 -101.61 0.15
C SER A 1 1.13 -100.71 1.24
N TRP A 2 1.83 -99.62 0.88
CA TRP A 2 2.41 -98.68 1.84
C TRP A 2 1.35 -97.66 2.25
N LYS A 3 1.02 -97.57 3.54
CA LYS A 3 0.07 -96.59 4.04
C LYS A 3 0.67 -95.19 3.86
N LYS A 4 0.02 -94.32 3.09
CA LYS A 4 0.40 -92.90 3.00
C LYS A 4 0.33 -92.29 4.39
N ALA A 5 1.47 -91.82 4.91
CA ALA A 5 1.51 -91.05 6.15
C ALA A 5 0.62 -89.81 5.95
N THR A 6 -0.47 -89.76 6.69
CA THR A 6 -1.37 -88.61 6.66
C THR A 6 -0.77 -87.58 7.60
N HIS A 7 -0.05 -86.61 7.06
CA HIS A 7 0.44 -85.49 7.86
C HIS A 7 -0.77 -84.73 8.43
N PRO A 8 -0.77 -84.39 9.74
CA PRO A 8 -1.79 -83.51 10.30
C PRO A 8 -1.85 -82.25 9.44
N LYS A 9 -3.05 -81.87 8.98
CA LYS A 9 -3.22 -80.61 8.26
C LYS A 9 -2.76 -79.50 9.19
N LEU A 10 -1.78 -78.72 8.73
CA LEU A 10 -1.23 -77.62 9.49
C LEU A 10 -2.37 -76.64 9.81
N ASP A 11 -2.70 -76.51 11.09
CA ASP A 11 -3.67 -75.53 11.53
C ASP A 11 -2.99 -74.16 11.55
N TYR A 12 -3.26 -73.36 10.52
CA TYR A 12 -2.67 -72.05 10.35
C TYR A 12 -2.96 -71.12 11.53
N ALA A 13 -4.07 -71.31 12.26
CA ALA A 13 -4.39 -70.52 13.45
C ALA A 13 -3.43 -70.82 14.61
N GLN A 14 -3.14 -72.10 14.85
CA GLN A 14 -2.20 -72.53 15.89
C GLN A 14 -0.75 -72.12 15.57
N VAL A 15 -0.38 -72.19 14.29
CA VAL A 15 0.94 -71.75 13.84
C VAL A 15 1.10 -70.24 14.03
N ASP A 16 0.08 -69.46 13.70
CA ASP A 16 0.08 -68.01 13.89
C ASP A 16 0.16 -67.61 15.37
N GLU A 17 -0.60 -68.27 16.26
CA GLU A 17 -0.50 -68.06 17.71
C GLU A 17 0.90 -68.39 18.25
N ARG A 18 1.49 -69.50 17.78
CA ARG A 18 2.83 -69.89 18.21
C ARG A 18 3.89 -68.92 17.72
N ILE A 19 3.81 -68.47 16.46
CA ILE A 19 4.72 -67.46 15.92
C ILE A 19 4.60 -66.15 16.71
N LYS A 20 3.39 -65.72 17.07
CA LYS A 20 3.18 -64.53 17.91
C LYS A 20 3.82 -64.69 19.30
N GLN A 21 3.71 -65.86 19.92
CA GLN A 21 4.35 -66.14 21.21
C GLN A 21 5.88 -66.14 21.12
N GLU A 22 6.46 -66.73 20.08
CA GLU A 22 7.91 -66.71 19.84
C GLU A 22 8.41 -65.28 19.58
N LEU A 23 7.67 -64.48 18.80
CA LEU A 23 8.01 -63.07 18.55
C LEU A 23 7.92 -62.21 19.82
N LYS A 24 6.97 -62.51 20.72
CA LYS A 24 6.91 -61.89 22.06
C LYS A 24 8.10 -62.29 22.92
N HIS A 25 8.50 -63.57 22.90
CA HIS A 25 9.63 -64.05 23.68
C HIS A 25 10.98 -63.48 23.21
N MET A 26 11.16 -63.32 21.89
CA MET A 26 12.32 -62.66 21.30
C MET A 26 12.33 -61.13 21.48
N GLY A 27 11.24 -60.56 22.02
CA GLY A 27 11.12 -59.12 22.26
C GLY A 27 10.78 -58.28 21.03
N PHE A 28 10.34 -58.90 19.92
CA PHE A 28 9.85 -58.17 18.74
C PHE A 28 8.42 -57.65 18.92
N LEU A 29 7.59 -58.36 19.70
CA LEU A 29 6.26 -57.92 20.09
C LEU A 29 6.23 -57.57 21.59
N PRO A 30 5.41 -56.61 22.03
CA PRO A 30 5.20 -56.33 23.44
C PRO A 30 4.71 -57.58 24.19
N HIS A 31 5.24 -57.83 25.39
CA HIS A 31 4.83 -58.95 26.23
C HIS A 31 3.38 -58.77 26.73
N GLU A 32 3.02 -57.51 27.02
CA GLU A 32 1.71 -57.05 27.46
C GLU A 32 1.27 -55.87 26.59
N GLY A 33 0.01 -55.88 26.14
CA GLY A 33 -0.58 -54.84 25.29
C GLY A 33 -1.05 -55.33 23.90
N PRO A 34 -1.79 -54.49 23.14
CA PRO A 34 -2.19 -54.81 21.77
C PRO A 34 -0.97 -55.13 20.89
N ILE A 35 -1.07 -56.19 20.08
CA ILE A 35 -0.04 -56.55 19.08
C ILE A 35 -0.07 -55.57 17.91
N ASP A 36 -1.24 -54.97 17.68
CA ASP A 36 -1.41 -53.88 16.73
C ASP A 36 -0.63 -52.69 17.30
N ALA A 37 0.51 -52.37 16.66
CA ALA A 37 1.16 -51.09 16.90
C ALA A 37 0.07 -50.02 16.78
N GLU A 38 -0.12 -49.19 17.82
CA GLU A 38 -0.99 -48.02 17.78
C GLU A 38 -0.44 -47.03 16.74
N TYR A 39 -0.69 -47.33 15.46
CA TYR A 39 -0.29 -46.52 14.32
C TYR A 39 -1.12 -45.23 14.24
N ASP A 40 -2.23 -45.18 14.98
CA ASP A 40 -3.10 -44.03 15.20
C ASP A 40 -2.74 -43.24 16.48
N GLY A 41 -1.68 -43.66 17.18
CA GLY A 41 -1.08 -42.84 18.23
C GLY A 41 -0.51 -41.58 17.59
N ALA A 42 -1.21 -40.45 17.77
CA ALA A 42 -0.73 -39.13 17.36
C ALA A 42 0.48 -38.71 18.21
N PHE A 43 1.60 -39.42 18.04
CA PHE A 43 2.90 -38.96 18.49
C PHE A 43 3.21 -37.72 17.67
N ASP A 44 3.16 -36.55 18.31
CA ASP A 44 3.48 -35.26 17.69
C ASP A 44 4.86 -35.35 17.07
N ASP A 45 4.93 -35.55 15.76
CA ASP A 45 6.19 -35.73 15.07
C ASP A 45 6.97 -34.41 15.04
N GLU A 46 8.28 -34.49 14.90
CA GLU A 46 9.14 -33.30 14.85
C GLU A 46 8.69 -32.32 13.75
N VAL A 47 8.07 -32.85 12.70
CA VAL A 47 7.47 -32.11 11.59
C VAL A 47 6.26 -31.30 12.05
N ALA A 48 5.30 -31.89 12.75
CA ALA A 48 4.13 -31.21 13.30
C ALA A 48 4.53 -30.14 14.32
N ALA A 49 5.50 -30.43 15.19
CA ALA A 49 6.07 -29.44 16.11
C ALA A 49 6.67 -28.25 15.35
N ARG A 50 7.42 -28.52 14.27
CA ARG A 50 8.02 -27.47 13.44
C ARG A 50 6.97 -26.66 12.67
N LEU A 51 5.91 -27.31 12.18
CA LEU A 51 4.81 -26.66 11.49
C LEU A 51 4.06 -25.68 12.40
N ARG A 52 3.77 -26.05 13.65
CA ARG A 52 3.14 -25.12 14.61
C ARG A 52 4.00 -23.90 14.87
N LEU A 53 5.30 -24.08 15.08
CA LEU A 53 6.24 -22.97 15.26
C LEU A 53 6.25 -22.04 14.05
N LEU A 54 6.22 -22.58 12.83
CA LEU A 54 6.18 -21.78 11.61
C LEU A 54 4.83 -21.06 11.45
N GLN A 55 3.72 -21.71 11.77
CA GLN A 55 2.39 -21.11 11.78
C GLN A 55 2.28 -19.97 12.79
N ASP A 56 2.88 -20.09 13.98
CA ASP A 56 2.92 -19.03 14.99
C ASP A 56 3.71 -17.81 14.52
N ARG A 57 4.85 -18.04 13.88
CA ARG A 57 5.66 -16.98 13.26
C ARG A 57 4.91 -16.31 12.11
N LEU A 58 4.24 -17.11 11.28
CA LEU A 58 3.44 -16.60 10.17
C LEU A 58 2.29 -15.72 10.69
N ARG A 59 1.53 -16.18 11.67
CA ARG A 59 0.45 -15.41 12.32
C ARG A 59 0.98 -14.10 12.88
N SER A 60 2.10 -14.14 13.60
CA SER A 60 2.75 -12.94 14.15
C SER A 60 3.15 -11.95 13.06
N GLN A 61 3.71 -12.45 11.96
CA GLN A 61 4.12 -11.61 10.83
C GLN A 61 2.91 -11.06 10.06
N MET A 62 1.83 -11.82 9.92
CA MET A 62 0.59 -11.37 9.29
C MET A 62 -0.02 -10.19 10.05
N LEU A 63 -0.08 -10.25 11.39
CA LEU A 63 -0.55 -9.15 12.22
C LEU A 63 0.30 -7.88 12.04
N ILE A 64 1.63 -8.03 12.04
CA ILE A 64 2.55 -6.90 11.81
C ILE A 64 2.33 -6.30 10.42
N ASN A 65 2.15 -7.14 9.40
CA ASN A 65 1.90 -6.69 8.04
C ASN A 65 0.55 -5.98 7.91
N GLY A 66 -0.50 -6.48 8.57
CA GLY A 66 -1.81 -5.81 8.64
C GLY A 66 -1.70 -4.41 9.24
N ALA A 67 -1.09 -4.31 10.43
CA ALA A 67 -0.87 -3.04 11.11
C ALA A 67 -0.04 -2.05 10.26
N ARG A 68 1.00 -2.54 9.57
CA ARG A 68 1.81 -1.70 8.66
C ARG A 68 1.01 -1.20 7.46
N LYS A 69 0.16 -2.06 6.87
CA LYS A 69 -0.73 -1.68 5.76
C LYS A 69 -1.71 -0.61 6.22
N ALA A 70 -2.34 -0.79 7.38
CA ALA A 70 -3.23 0.21 7.96
C ALA A 70 -2.53 1.58 8.13
N ARG A 71 -1.32 1.59 8.69
CA ARG A 71 -0.53 2.81 8.83
C ARG A 71 -0.22 3.48 7.50
N LEU A 72 0.18 2.69 6.51
CA LEU A 72 0.44 3.20 5.16
C LEU A 72 -0.82 3.77 4.52
N THR A 73 -1.98 3.14 4.71
CA THR A 73 -3.26 3.64 4.18
C THR A 73 -3.61 5.02 4.72
N GLU A 74 -3.37 5.29 6.02
CA GLU A 74 -3.57 6.62 6.60
C GLU A 74 -2.67 7.66 5.92
N LEU A 75 -1.36 7.40 5.85
CA LEU A 75 -0.38 8.31 5.25
C LEU A 75 -0.64 8.56 3.76
N VAL A 76 -1.09 7.52 3.03
CA VAL A 76 -1.41 7.63 1.59
C VAL A 76 -2.59 8.57 1.37
N LYS A 77 -3.63 8.53 2.22
CA LYS A 77 -4.78 9.43 2.10
C LYS A 77 -4.37 10.89 2.22
N GLU A 78 -3.55 11.22 3.21
CA GLU A 78 -3.02 12.58 3.41
C GLU A 78 -2.15 13.02 2.21
N ARG A 79 -1.27 12.13 1.74
CA ARG A 79 -0.41 12.42 0.59
C ARG A 79 -1.18 12.59 -0.72
N MET A 80 -2.24 11.81 -0.92
CA MET A 80 -3.13 11.97 -2.08
C MET A 80 -3.83 13.32 -2.06
N ALA A 81 -4.37 13.73 -0.91
CA ALA A 81 -5.00 15.05 -0.76
C ALA A 81 -4.02 16.19 -1.07
N HIS A 82 -2.78 16.10 -0.59
CA HIS A 82 -1.74 17.09 -0.93
C HIS A 82 -1.39 17.08 -2.43
N GLN A 83 -1.32 15.89 -3.05
CA GLN A 83 -1.08 15.78 -4.49
C GLN A 83 -2.20 16.42 -5.32
N GLU A 84 -3.46 16.20 -4.94
CA GLU A 84 -4.63 16.84 -5.58
C GLU A 84 -4.58 18.37 -5.42
N TYR A 85 -4.24 18.85 -4.22
CA TYR A 85 -4.06 20.28 -3.96
C TYR A 85 -2.98 20.90 -4.87
N GLN A 86 -1.82 20.27 -4.98
CA GLN A 86 -0.72 20.73 -5.84
C GLN A 86 -1.11 20.70 -7.31
N THR A 87 -1.80 19.64 -7.76
CA THR A 87 -2.24 19.50 -9.15
C THR A 87 -3.16 20.67 -9.57
N ILE A 88 -4.12 21.03 -8.70
CA ILE A 88 -5.03 22.16 -8.95
C ILE A 88 -4.28 23.50 -8.86
N LEU A 89 -3.35 23.64 -7.93
CA LEU A 89 -2.52 24.84 -7.82
C LEU A 89 -1.67 25.06 -9.07
N GLU A 90 -1.01 24.02 -9.58
CA GLU A 90 -0.21 24.07 -10.80
C GLU A 90 -1.05 24.43 -12.03
N ASP A 91 -2.28 23.90 -12.14
CA ASP A 91 -3.21 24.27 -13.21
C ASP A 91 -3.63 25.74 -13.12
N LEU A 92 -3.98 26.23 -11.92
CA LEU A 92 -4.29 27.65 -11.69
C LEU A 92 -3.09 28.56 -12.04
N ASP A 93 -1.88 28.15 -11.69
CA ASP A 93 -0.65 28.87 -12.00
C ASP A 93 -0.40 28.92 -13.51
N SER A 94 -0.57 27.78 -14.20
CA SER A 94 -0.48 27.69 -15.66
C SER A 94 -1.50 28.60 -16.36
N GLN A 95 -2.75 28.64 -15.88
CA GLN A 95 -3.79 29.52 -16.42
C GLN A 95 -3.44 31.01 -16.22
N VAL A 96 -2.93 31.38 -15.05
CA VAL A 96 -2.48 32.76 -14.75
C VAL A 96 -1.30 33.14 -15.64
N GLN A 97 -0.30 32.26 -15.80
CA GLN A 97 0.84 32.48 -16.70
C GLN A 97 0.37 32.64 -18.14
N ALA A 98 -0.49 31.76 -18.65
CA ALA A 98 -1.02 31.84 -20.00
C ALA A 98 -1.79 33.15 -20.25
N ALA A 99 -2.60 33.59 -19.29
CA ALA A 99 -3.32 34.86 -19.35
C ALA A 99 -2.34 36.06 -19.36
N TYR A 100 -1.27 35.99 -18.56
CA TYR A 100 -0.22 37.01 -18.54
C TYR A 100 0.55 37.08 -19.86
N LEU A 101 0.95 35.93 -20.43
CA LEU A 101 1.60 35.87 -21.74
C LEU A 101 0.71 36.42 -22.86
N LYS A 102 -0.59 36.08 -22.87
CA LYS A 102 -1.56 36.62 -23.84
C LYS A 102 -1.62 38.14 -23.76
N ARG A 103 -1.64 38.70 -22.55
CA ARG A 103 -1.57 40.16 -22.33
C ARG A 103 -0.27 40.72 -22.90
N THR A 104 0.89 40.21 -22.50
CA THR A 104 2.18 40.74 -22.97
C THR A 104 2.32 40.70 -24.49
N ARG A 105 1.77 39.68 -25.16
CA ARG A 105 1.80 39.55 -26.65
C ARG A 105 0.83 40.49 -27.38
N THR A 106 -0.19 41.03 -26.70
CA THR A 106 -1.16 41.98 -27.28
C THR A 106 -0.86 43.43 -26.91
N MET A 107 -0.11 43.66 -25.82
CA MET A 107 0.45 44.96 -25.42
C MET A 107 1.44 45.45 -26.48
N GLY A 108 1.02 46.38 -27.34
CA GLY A 108 1.86 46.98 -28.38
C GLY A 108 1.43 46.70 -29.82
N LYS A 109 0.48 45.79 -30.04
CA LYS A 109 -0.18 45.66 -31.35
C LYS A 109 -1.28 46.72 -31.44
N SER A 110 -0.92 47.94 -31.87
CA SER A 110 -1.91 48.90 -32.34
C SER A 110 -2.73 48.21 -33.42
N LYS A 111 -4.06 48.07 -33.25
CA LYS A 111 -4.94 47.76 -34.37
C LYS A 111 -4.69 48.86 -35.40
N LYS A 112 -3.97 48.53 -36.47
CA LYS A 112 -3.79 49.43 -37.61
C LYS A 112 -5.21 49.71 -38.11
N ALA A 113 -5.74 50.88 -37.76
CA ALA A 113 -7.03 51.32 -38.23
C ALA A 113 -6.99 51.19 -39.75
N LYS A 114 -7.88 50.37 -40.31
CA LYS A 114 -8.09 50.31 -41.75
C LYS A 114 -8.66 51.68 -42.12
N ARG A 115 -7.78 52.61 -42.51
CA ARG A 115 -8.17 53.98 -42.91
C ARG A 115 -9.17 53.87 -44.06
N PRO A 116 -10.34 54.51 -43.98
CA PRO A 116 -11.04 54.92 -45.18
C PRO A 116 -10.15 55.96 -45.88
N ALA A 117 -10.00 55.84 -47.19
CA ALA A 117 -9.36 56.88 -47.99
C ALA A 117 -10.13 58.20 -47.81
N GLY A 118 -9.44 59.26 -47.41
CA GLY A 118 -10.02 60.57 -47.18
C GLY A 118 -9.02 61.55 -46.61
N ASN A 119 -8.73 62.59 -47.38
CA ASN A 119 -7.73 63.63 -47.13
C ASN A 119 -8.06 64.47 -45.89
N SER A 120 -7.05 64.86 -45.11
CA SER A 120 -6.77 66.23 -44.65
C SER A 120 -5.82 66.24 -43.44
N ALA A 121 -5.05 67.32 -43.36
CA ALA A 121 -3.96 67.53 -42.43
C ALA A 121 -4.41 67.98 -41.03
N ALA A 122 -3.46 67.92 -40.10
CA ALA A 122 -3.40 68.58 -38.79
C ALA A 122 -4.28 68.02 -37.65
N ALA A 123 -3.62 67.33 -36.71
CA ALA A 123 -3.65 67.69 -35.29
C ALA A 123 -2.66 66.80 -34.51
N ALA A 124 -1.49 67.35 -34.22
CA ALA A 124 -0.71 66.92 -33.07
C ALA A 124 -1.35 67.57 -31.83
N ALA A 125 -1.90 66.77 -30.92
CA ALA A 125 -2.01 67.11 -29.50
C ALA A 125 -2.61 65.94 -28.71
N ALA A 126 -1.85 65.52 -27.70
CA ALA A 126 -2.36 65.13 -26.39
C ALA A 126 -3.51 64.10 -26.35
N ALA A 127 -3.12 62.83 -26.26
CA ALA A 127 -3.82 61.89 -25.37
C ALA A 127 -2.78 61.25 -24.45
N ALA A 128 -2.40 62.02 -23.43
CA ALA A 128 -1.97 61.47 -22.15
C ALA A 128 -3.05 60.45 -21.71
N GLY A 129 -2.69 59.18 -21.75
CA GLY A 129 -3.67 58.12 -21.56
C GLY A 129 -3.16 56.81 -22.12
N MET A 130 -1.90 56.49 -21.85
CA MET A 130 -1.41 55.12 -21.92
C MET A 130 -2.13 54.34 -20.83
N ALA A 131 -3.44 54.12 -21.00
CA ALA A 131 -4.22 53.18 -20.23
C ALA A 131 -3.59 51.84 -20.57
N ARG A 132 -2.58 51.47 -19.77
CA ARG A 132 -2.09 50.10 -19.65
C ARG A 132 -3.35 49.24 -19.74
N PRO A 133 -3.51 48.37 -20.75
CA PRO A 133 -4.60 47.42 -20.75
C PRO A 133 -4.71 46.84 -19.35
N GLY A 134 -5.82 47.19 -18.70
CA GLY A 134 -6.11 46.77 -17.35
C GLY A 134 -5.97 45.26 -17.27
N ILE A 135 -5.63 44.73 -16.11
CA ILE A 135 -5.70 43.28 -15.93
C ILE A 135 -7.14 42.90 -16.30
N GLY A 136 -7.32 42.06 -17.33
CA GLY A 136 -8.67 41.72 -17.78
C GLY A 136 -9.42 41.05 -16.63
N ASP A 137 -10.73 41.26 -16.53
CA ASP A 137 -11.54 40.74 -15.42
C ASP A 137 -11.35 39.23 -15.22
N VAL A 138 -11.17 38.49 -16.32
CA VAL A 138 -10.84 37.05 -16.31
C VAL A 138 -9.50 36.75 -15.63
N THR A 139 -8.45 37.52 -15.95
CA THR A 139 -7.14 37.36 -15.32
C THR A 139 -7.19 37.71 -13.83
N LYS A 140 -7.92 38.77 -13.46
CA LYS A 140 -8.12 39.14 -12.05
C LYS A 140 -8.84 38.03 -11.28
N MET A 141 -9.90 37.47 -11.87
CA MET A 141 -10.65 36.36 -11.29
C MET A 141 -9.78 35.11 -11.09
N LEU A 142 -8.90 34.78 -12.04
CA LEU A 142 -7.95 33.67 -11.91
C LEU A 142 -6.94 33.91 -10.78
N MET A 143 -6.39 35.12 -10.69
CA MET A 143 -5.47 35.50 -9.61
C MET A 143 -6.14 35.43 -8.24
N GLU A 144 -7.39 35.90 -8.12
CA GLU A 144 -8.18 35.80 -6.89
C GLU A 144 -8.55 34.35 -6.56
N ARG A 145 -8.83 33.51 -7.56
CA ARG A 145 -9.08 32.08 -7.36
C ARG A 145 -7.83 31.37 -6.85
N ARG A 146 -6.66 31.63 -7.45
CA ARG A 146 -5.36 31.13 -6.99
C ARG A 146 -5.09 31.56 -5.54
N ALA A 147 -5.26 32.85 -5.24
CA ALA A 147 -5.04 33.38 -3.90
C ALA A 147 -5.96 32.73 -2.86
N ARG A 148 -7.25 32.56 -3.18
CA ARG A 148 -8.20 31.85 -2.32
C ARG A 148 -7.85 30.37 -2.16
N TRP A 149 -7.43 29.69 -3.23
CA TRP A 149 -7.01 28.29 -3.17
C TRP A 149 -5.86 28.09 -2.19
N ILE A 150 -4.84 28.94 -2.29
CA ILE A 150 -3.68 28.92 -1.38
C ILE A 150 -4.10 29.29 0.05
N GLY A 151 -4.90 30.35 0.23
CA GLY A 151 -5.27 30.83 1.57
C GLY A 151 -6.23 29.90 2.32
N THR A 152 -7.19 29.29 1.63
CA THR A 152 -8.22 28.45 2.26
C THR A 152 -7.76 27.01 2.44
N ILE A 153 -7.09 26.42 1.45
CA ILE A 153 -6.74 25.00 1.45
C ILE A 153 -5.26 24.79 1.74
N GLY A 154 -4.38 25.72 1.32
CA GLY A 154 -2.94 25.58 1.55
C GLY A 154 -2.54 25.55 3.02
N SER A 155 -3.31 26.22 3.90
CA SER A 155 -3.08 26.20 5.35
C SER A 155 -3.30 24.82 6.00
N VAL A 156 -4.02 23.91 5.33
CA VAL A 156 -4.22 22.53 5.79
C VAL A 156 -2.96 21.68 5.59
N PHE A 157 -2.03 22.12 4.73
CA PHE A 157 -0.86 21.37 4.32
C PHE A 157 0.47 22.00 4.80
N GLU A 158 0.47 22.75 5.90
CA GLU A 158 1.66 23.41 6.46
C GLU A 158 2.71 22.43 7.03
N ASP A 159 2.32 21.18 7.24
CA ASP A 159 3.20 20.13 7.74
C ASP A 159 4.26 19.75 6.70
N GLU A 160 5.53 20.08 7.00
CA GLU A 160 6.70 19.82 6.14
C GLU A 160 6.87 18.32 5.77
N ASN A 161 6.27 17.44 6.56
CA ASN A 161 6.32 15.99 6.38
C ASN A 161 5.43 15.47 5.24
N LEU A 162 4.44 16.23 4.74
CA LEU A 162 3.58 15.77 3.64
C LEU A 162 4.29 15.82 2.28
N GLY A 163 5.26 16.73 2.13
CA GLY A 163 6.03 16.92 0.89
C GLY A 163 7.29 16.04 0.78
N LYS A 164 7.77 15.47 1.88
CA LYS A 164 9.06 14.74 1.93
C LYS A 164 8.87 13.32 2.44
N VAL A 165 9.36 12.34 1.67
CA VAL A 165 9.45 10.96 2.16
C VAL A 165 10.56 10.91 3.22
N PRO A 166 10.26 10.51 4.47
CA PRO A 166 11.28 10.39 5.50
C PRO A 166 12.36 9.40 5.05
N ARG A 167 13.63 9.86 4.99
CA ARG A 167 14.78 8.99 4.68
C ARG A 167 15.29 8.32 5.96
N VAL A 168 15.77 7.09 5.81
CA VAL A 168 16.27 6.23 6.90
C VAL A 168 17.50 6.82 7.61
N GLU A 169 18.15 7.82 7.02
CA GLU A 169 19.38 8.45 7.53
C GLU A 169 19.26 9.07 8.93
N LYS A 170 18.04 9.43 9.38
CA LYS A 170 17.81 10.00 10.72
C LYS A 170 17.24 8.93 11.67
N PRO A 171 17.89 8.65 12.83
CA PRO A 171 17.31 7.77 13.84
C PRO A 171 15.94 8.32 14.29
N GLY A 172 14.92 7.46 14.29
CA GLY A 172 13.53 7.85 14.62
C GLY A 172 12.69 8.40 13.46
N SER A 173 13.21 8.43 12.23
CA SER A 173 12.45 8.86 11.03
C SER A 173 11.48 7.80 10.50
N SER A 174 11.44 6.61 11.11
CA SER A 174 10.53 5.54 10.69
C SER A 174 9.07 5.98 10.81
N ILE A 175 8.31 5.75 9.75
CA ILE A 175 6.85 5.90 9.73
C ILE A 175 6.13 4.85 10.60
N PHE A 176 6.85 3.80 11.01
CA PHE A 176 6.34 2.74 11.88
C PHE A 176 6.82 2.97 13.32
N LYS A 177 6.36 4.06 13.95
CA LYS A 177 6.71 4.38 15.33
C LYS A 177 6.11 3.32 16.28
N PRO A 178 6.85 2.87 17.31
CA PRO A 178 6.35 1.81 18.20
C PRO A 178 5.00 2.11 18.86
N ALA A 179 4.75 3.36 19.26
CA ALA A 179 3.49 3.78 19.88
C ALA A 179 2.28 3.67 18.94
N GLU A 180 2.43 4.14 17.69
CA GLU A 180 1.38 4.07 16.67
C GLU A 180 1.14 2.61 16.25
N MET A 181 2.21 1.85 16.05
CA MET A 181 2.14 0.44 15.68
C MET A 181 1.51 -0.43 16.76
N ALA A 182 1.72 -0.13 18.05
CA ALA A 182 1.10 -0.87 19.15
C ALA A 182 -0.44 -0.76 19.13
N GLN A 183 -0.97 0.43 18.80
CA GLN A 183 -2.42 0.63 18.66
C GLN A 183 -2.98 -0.13 17.46
N LEU A 184 -2.31 -0.08 16.32
CA LEU A 184 -2.73 -0.80 15.11
C LEU A 184 -2.64 -2.31 15.28
N LEU A 185 -1.59 -2.81 15.93
CA LEU A 185 -1.46 -4.23 16.27
C LEU A 185 -2.54 -4.71 17.24
N LYS A 186 -3.01 -3.85 18.15
CA LYS A 186 -4.14 -4.18 19.02
C LYS A 186 -5.43 -4.33 18.20
N ARG A 187 -5.68 -3.41 17.26
CA ARG A 187 -6.84 -3.48 16.35
C ARG A 187 -6.82 -4.72 15.44
N GLU A 188 -5.66 -5.13 14.96
CA GLU A 188 -5.52 -6.32 14.10
C GLU A 188 -5.71 -7.66 14.85
N LYS A 189 -5.64 -7.64 16.19
CA LYS A 189 -5.87 -8.82 17.04
C LYS A 189 -7.33 -8.98 17.49
N GLU A 190 -8.11 -7.90 17.42
CA GLU A 190 -9.55 -7.87 17.69
C GLU A 190 -10.33 -8.40 16.48
#